data_AF-A0A8T9SV77-F1
#
_entry.id   AF-A0A8T9SV77-F1
#
_cell.length_a   1.000
_cell.length_b   1.000
_cell.length_c   1.000
_cell.angle_alpha   90.00
_cell.angle_beta   90.00
_cell.angle_gamma   90.00
#
_symmetry.space_group_name_H-M   'P 1'
#
loop_
_entity.id
_entity.type
_entity.pdbx_description
1 polymer ?
#
loop_
_entity_poly.entity_id
_entity_poly.type
_entity_poly.pdbx_seq_one_letter_code
_entity_poly.pdbx_strand_id
1 'polypeptide(L)'
;MLYQPPGFVLFFLFGFDLAALALLYFLVRSSARWERVLLYGSAVLLILFSSFLKLLYSEPAPLASTPSDLQVENRLSSSFQTFYYLDEGKNGHLEAYWKEHMLGRHKTRMLEMEGFRGLLLAKKIDGQWQYQRVLPSHLTAVLDSAHFHPDTSGRVARAVWGYFGVELSIYLSELLTLAALFLLVYRLPAAFRKQPDIPYINVVLT
;
A
#
# COMPACT_ATOMS: atom_id res chain seq x y z
N MET A 1 0.81 -7.68 2.95
CA MET A 1 0.75 -6.38 3.65
C MET A 1 0.51 -5.33 2.59
N LEU A 2 -0.39 -4.38 2.83
CA LEU A 2 -0.64 -3.27 1.92
C LEU A 2 0.03 -2.01 2.48
N TYR A 3 0.82 -1.37 1.64
CA TYR A 3 1.69 -0.23 1.94
C TYR A 3 0.90 1.05 2.18
N GLN A 4 1.40 1.94 3.03
CA GLN A 4 0.68 3.16 3.42
C GLN A 4 1.63 4.35 3.34
N PRO A 5 1.79 4.89 2.13
CA PRO A 5 2.65 6.03 1.95
C PRO A 5 1.87 7.30 2.33
N PRO A 6 2.56 8.42 2.57
CA PRO A 6 1.91 9.71 2.74
C PRO A 6 0.91 9.97 1.60
N GLY A 7 -0.22 10.63 1.87
CA GLY A 7 -1.29 10.80 0.88
C GLY A 7 -0.82 11.39 -0.46
N PHE A 8 0.19 12.26 -0.47
CA PHE A 8 0.78 12.79 -1.70
C PHE A 8 1.48 11.71 -2.54
N VAL A 9 2.12 10.72 -1.91
CA VAL A 9 2.77 9.59 -2.61
C VAL A 9 1.74 8.66 -3.20
N LEU A 10 0.59 8.44 -2.53
CA LEU A 10 -0.52 7.66 -3.11
C LEU A 10 -0.96 8.25 -4.44
N PHE A 11 -1.09 9.57 -4.53
CA PHE A 11 -1.42 10.25 -5.79
C PHE A 11 -0.42 9.93 -6.90
N PHE A 12 0.89 9.96 -6.60
CA PHE A 12 1.92 9.59 -7.58
C PHE A 12 1.87 8.11 -7.97
N LEU A 13 1.66 7.19 -7.01
CA LEU A 13 1.53 5.76 -7.28
C LEU A 13 0.36 5.47 -8.23
N PHE A 14 -0.79 6.10 -8.00
CA PHE A 14 -1.92 6.05 -8.93
C PHE A 14 -1.55 6.57 -10.31
N GLY A 15 -0.86 7.70 -10.38
CA GLY A 15 -0.39 8.28 -11.63
C GLY A 15 0.50 7.31 -12.41
N PHE A 16 1.44 6.64 -11.73
CA PHE A 16 2.32 5.64 -12.34
C PHE A 16 1.56 4.41 -12.82
N ASP A 17 0.61 3.90 -12.04
CA ASP A 17 -0.20 2.74 -12.43
C ASP A 17 -1.05 3.06 -13.68
N LEU A 18 -1.68 4.24 -13.72
CA LEU A 18 -2.44 4.69 -14.89
C LEU A 18 -1.53 4.94 -16.11
N ALA A 19 -0.34 5.50 -15.91
CA ALA A 19 0.64 5.71 -16.98
C ALA A 19 1.12 4.36 -17.55
N ALA A 20 1.38 3.36 -16.71
CA ALA A 20 1.74 2.02 -17.15
C ALA A 20 0.62 1.38 -18.00
N LEU A 21 -0.64 1.49 -17.56
CA LEU A 21 -1.78 1.03 -18.34
C LEU A 21 -1.92 1.76 -19.68
N ALA A 22 -1.71 3.09 -19.69
CA ALA A 22 -1.74 3.88 -20.91
C ALA A 22 -0.65 3.45 -21.90
N LEU A 23 0.59 3.24 -21.43
CA LEU A 23 1.68 2.74 -22.28
C LEU A 23 1.37 1.36 -22.87
N LEU A 24 0.82 0.45 -22.07
CA LEU A 24 0.40 -0.87 -22.54
C LEU A 24 -0.77 -0.81 -23.52
N TYR A 25 -1.66 0.19 -23.38
CA TYR A 25 -2.71 0.46 -24.35
C TYR A 25 -2.15 0.96 -25.67
N PHE A 26 -1.22 1.93 -25.65
CA PHE A 26 -0.57 2.46 -26.86
C PHE A 26 0.32 1.43 -27.56
N LEU A 27 0.91 0.49 -26.81
CA LEU A 27 1.70 -0.61 -27.36
C LEU A 27 0.91 -1.42 -28.41
N VAL A 28 -0.39 -1.60 -28.23
CA VAL A 28 -1.27 -2.34 -29.16
C VAL A 28 -1.50 -1.56 -30.46
N ARG A 29 -1.41 -0.23 -30.40
CA ARG A 29 -1.69 0.67 -31.53
C ARG A 29 -0.47 1.00 -32.37
N SER A 30 0.73 0.86 -31.81
CA SER A 30 1.96 1.13 -32.55
C SER A 30 2.20 0.06 -33.62
N SER A 31 2.51 0.51 -34.84
CA SER A 31 2.86 -0.35 -35.98
C SER A 31 4.38 -0.56 -36.12
N ALA A 32 5.19 0.34 -35.57
CA ALA A 32 6.63 0.32 -35.68
C ALA A 32 7.28 -0.56 -34.58
N ARG A 33 8.22 -1.43 -34.98
CA ARG A 33 8.92 -2.33 -34.05
C ARG A 33 9.65 -1.57 -32.95
N TRP A 34 10.33 -0.47 -33.27
CA TRP A 34 11.09 0.30 -32.27
C TRP A 34 10.23 1.03 -31.26
N GLU A 35 9.11 1.62 -31.69
CA GLU A 35 8.14 2.20 -30.79
C GLU A 35 7.57 1.16 -29.82
N ARG A 36 7.26 -0.06 -30.30
CA ARG A 36 6.81 -1.15 -29.42
C ARG A 36 7.84 -1.53 -28.37
N VAL A 37 9.11 -1.62 -28.75
CA VAL A 37 10.20 -1.93 -27.82
C VAL A 37 10.34 -0.85 -26.75
N LEU A 38 10.28 0.43 -27.15
CA LEU A 38 10.34 1.56 -26.22
C LEU A 38 9.14 1.58 -25.27
N LEU A 39 7.91 1.49 -25.80
CA LEU A 39 6.68 1.47 -25.01
C LEU A 39 6.67 0.30 -24.01
N TYR A 40 7.07 -0.88 -24.46
CA TYR A 40 7.16 -2.06 -23.61
C TYR A 40 8.22 -1.87 -22.51
N GLY A 41 9.43 -1.43 -22.88
CA GLY A 41 10.51 -1.17 -21.92
C GLY A 41 10.11 -0.13 -20.87
N SER A 42 9.49 0.98 -21.29
CA SER A 42 8.98 2.02 -20.39
C SER A 42 7.88 1.50 -19.47
N ALA A 43 6.96 0.67 -19.97
CA ALA A 43 5.92 0.06 -19.14
C ALA A 43 6.51 -0.87 -18.08
N VAL A 44 7.49 -1.71 -18.45
CA VAL A 44 8.21 -2.57 -17.49
C VAL A 44 8.89 -1.73 -16.42
N LEU A 45 9.63 -0.69 -16.81
CA LEU A 45 10.34 0.18 -15.86
C LEU A 45 9.37 0.89 -14.90
N LEU A 46 8.24 1.40 -15.40
CA LEU A 46 7.23 2.04 -14.56
C LEU A 46 6.57 1.06 -13.58
N ILE A 47 6.24 -0.15 -14.02
CA ILE A 47 5.67 -1.18 -13.15
C ILE A 47 6.68 -1.57 -12.06
N LEU A 48 7.95 -1.80 -12.42
CA LEU A 48 9.01 -2.11 -11.46
C LEU A 48 9.23 -0.98 -10.46
N PHE A 49 9.28 0.26 -10.93
CA PHE A 49 9.44 1.43 -10.09
C PHE A 49 8.25 1.65 -9.14
N SER A 50 7.02 1.56 -9.66
CA SER A 50 5.79 1.62 -8.84
C SER A 50 5.80 0.51 -7.79
N SER A 51 6.11 -0.73 -8.18
CA SER A 51 6.19 -1.88 -7.27
C SER A 51 7.26 -1.70 -6.19
N PHE A 52 8.42 -1.14 -6.54
CA PHE A 52 9.48 -0.83 -5.59
C PHE A 52 9.03 0.22 -4.56
N LEU A 53 8.38 1.30 -5.00
CA LEU A 53 7.82 2.29 -4.08
C LEU A 53 6.76 1.67 -3.16
N LYS A 54 5.86 0.86 -3.70
CA LYS A 54 4.87 0.11 -2.91
C LYS A 54 5.53 -0.76 -1.86
N LEU A 55 6.59 -1.48 -2.21
CA LEU A 55 7.37 -2.26 -1.25
C LEU A 55 8.03 -1.38 -0.19
N LEU A 56 8.62 -0.25 -0.57
CA LEU A 56 9.28 0.68 0.35
C LEU A 56 8.32 1.21 1.43
N TYR A 57 7.05 1.42 1.07
CA TYR A 57 6.03 1.91 1.99
C TYR A 57 5.17 0.78 2.60
N SER A 58 5.54 -0.49 2.40
CA SER A 58 4.84 -1.65 3.00
C SER A 58 5.03 -1.77 4.51
N GLU A 59 5.86 -0.89 5.06
CA GLU A 59 6.10 -0.67 6.47
C GLU A 59 5.75 0.78 6.85
N PRO A 60 5.49 1.06 8.13
CA PRO A 60 5.21 2.41 8.58
C PRO A 60 6.48 3.22 8.29
N ALA A 61 6.35 4.34 7.58
CA ALA A 61 7.51 5.05 7.09
C ALA A 61 8.47 5.43 8.25
N PRO A 62 9.77 5.10 8.16
CA PRO A 62 10.78 5.69 9.03
C PRO A 62 10.96 7.16 8.64
N LEU A 63 10.71 8.08 9.57
CA LEU A 63 10.90 9.52 9.43
C LEU A 63 12.07 9.96 10.30
N ALA A 64 13.29 9.61 9.91
CA ALA A 64 14.54 10.18 10.40
C ALA A 64 14.53 10.57 11.90
N SER A 65 14.25 9.61 12.78
CA SER A 65 14.25 9.80 14.23
C SER A 65 14.60 8.52 14.98
N THR A 66 14.92 8.61 16.28
CA THR A 66 15.39 7.46 17.07
C THR A 66 14.30 6.36 17.11
N PRO A 67 14.53 5.20 16.47
CA PRO A 67 13.52 4.15 16.41
C PRO A 67 13.24 3.59 17.81
N SER A 68 11.97 3.35 18.10
CA SER A 68 11.55 2.68 19.33
C SER A 68 10.78 1.41 18.96
N ASP A 69 11.21 0.27 19.48
CA ASP A 69 10.56 -1.02 19.19
C ASP A 69 9.29 -1.16 20.03
N LEU A 70 8.12 -1.02 19.40
CA LEU A 70 6.87 -1.39 20.03
C LEU A 70 6.67 -2.90 19.93
N GLN A 71 6.67 -3.58 21.07
CA GLN A 71 6.28 -4.97 21.16
C GLN A 71 4.77 -5.07 21.37
N VAL A 72 4.08 -5.75 20.45
CA VAL A 72 2.65 -6.06 20.60
C VAL A 72 2.50 -7.53 21.01
N GLU A 73 1.90 -7.75 22.16
CA GLU A 73 1.60 -9.08 22.70
C GLU A 73 0.10 -9.39 22.55
N ASN A 74 -0.21 -10.50 21.90
CA ASN A 74 -1.54 -11.07 21.79
C ASN A 74 -1.71 -12.23 22.77
N ARG A 75 -2.18 -11.92 23.98
CA ARG A 75 -2.42 -12.92 25.03
C ARG A 75 -3.63 -13.83 24.77
N LEU A 76 -4.48 -13.47 23.81
CA LEU A 76 -5.67 -14.26 23.45
C LEU A 76 -5.33 -15.51 22.60
N SER A 77 -4.06 -15.68 22.20
CA SER A 77 -3.49 -16.85 21.51
C SER A 77 -4.07 -17.18 20.12
N SER A 78 -3.17 -17.44 19.15
CA SER A 78 -3.33 -17.95 17.76
C SER A 78 -4.38 -17.34 16.83
N SER A 79 -5.32 -16.55 17.31
CA SER A 79 -6.34 -15.89 16.51
C SER A 79 -5.75 -14.71 15.73
N PHE A 80 -6.22 -14.56 14.49
CA PHE A 80 -5.92 -13.39 13.68
C PHE A 80 -6.54 -12.15 14.33
N GLN A 81 -5.71 -11.16 14.63
CA GLN A 81 -6.14 -9.90 15.24
C GLN A 81 -5.86 -8.73 14.31
N THR A 82 -6.82 -7.81 14.23
CA THR A 82 -6.67 -6.55 13.50
C THR A 82 -6.82 -5.40 14.48
N PHE A 83 -5.88 -4.47 14.42
CA PHE A 83 -5.90 -3.26 15.23
C PHE A 83 -5.35 -2.09 14.42
N TYR A 84 -5.59 -0.88 14.92
CA TYR A 84 -5.19 0.35 14.27
C TYR A 84 -4.27 1.12 15.21
N TYR A 85 -3.25 1.75 14.64
CA TYR A 85 -2.47 2.78 15.30
C TYR A 85 -3.07 4.14 14.96
N LEU A 86 -3.33 4.91 16.01
CA LEU A 86 -3.95 6.22 15.95
C LEU A 86 -3.03 7.22 16.65
N ASP A 87 -3.01 8.44 16.13
CA ASP A 87 -2.30 9.57 16.73
C ASP A 87 -3.24 10.75 16.91
N GLU A 88 -2.97 11.56 17.93
CA GLU A 88 -3.62 12.85 18.08
C GLU A 88 -2.82 13.88 17.27
N GLY A 89 -3.33 14.19 16.07
CA GLY A 89 -2.73 15.17 15.18
C GLY A 89 -2.66 16.57 15.81
N LYS A 90 -1.96 17.50 15.14
CA LYS A 90 -1.70 18.87 15.64
C LYS A 90 -2.95 19.65 16.05
N ASN A 91 -4.11 19.31 15.47
CA ASN A 91 -5.40 19.96 15.73
C ASN A 91 -6.21 19.26 16.85
N GLY A 92 -5.63 18.29 17.54
CA GLY A 92 -6.31 17.47 18.57
C GLY A 92 -7.27 16.42 18.01
N HIS A 93 -7.39 16.34 16.67
CA HIS A 93 -8.16 15.29 16.01
C HIS A 93 -7.40 13.97 16.03
N LEU A 94 -8.13 12.91 16.30
CA LEU A 94 -7.59 11.56 16.28
C LEU A 94 -7.60 11.06 14.84
N GLU A 95 -6.45 10.61 14.35
CA GLU A 95 -6.29 10.10 13.00
C GLU A 95 -5.69 8.70 13.06
N ALA A 96 -6.32 7.75 12.37
CA ALA A 96 -5.73 6.44 12.17
C ALA A 96 -4.74 6.56 11.02
N TYR A 97 -3.50 6.16 11.26
CA TYR A 97 -2.44 6.24 10.26
C TYR A 97 -1.93 4.87 9.85
N TRP A 98 -2.22 3.82 10.65
CA TRP A 98 -1.82 2.47 10.29
C TRP A 98 -2.78 1.38 10.75
N LYS A 99 -3.13 0.49 9.83
CA LYS A 99 -3.86 -0.76 10.13
C LYS A 99 -2.89 -1.92 10.16
N GLU A 100 -2.91 -2.65 11.27
CA GLU A 100 -2.01 -3.76 11.52
C GLU A 100 -2.78 -5.07 11.64
N HIS A 101 -2.20 -6.11 11.06
CA HIS A 101 -2.70 -7.47 11.14
C HIS A 101 -1.67 -8.34 11.84
N MET A 102 -2.11 -8.99 12.91
CA MET A 102 -1.27 -9.85 13.73
C MET A 102 -1.79 -11.27 13.72
N LEU A 103 -0.90 -12.18 13.32
CA LEU A 103 -1.09 -13.62 13.42
C LEU A 103 -0.10 -14.14 14.46
N GLY A 104 -0.60 -14.88 15.46
CA GLY A 104 0.23 -15.44 16.53
C GLY A 104 0.22 -14.63 17.83
N ARG A 105 1.14 -14.96 18.74
CA ARG A 105 1.18 -14.46 20.13
C ARG A 105 1.97 -13.18 20.32
N HIS A 106 3.01 -12.95 19.52
CA HIS A 106 3.86 -11.76 19.65
C HIS A 106 4.20 -11.21 18.28
N LYS A 107 4.24 -9.88 18.17
CA LYS A 107 4.69 -9.17 16.99
C LYS A 107 5.46 -7.94 17.47
N THR A 108 6.72 -7.85 17.09
CA THR A 108 7.50 -6.63 17.32
C THR A 108 7.40 -5.75 16.08
N ARG A 109 7.13 -4.46 16.29
CA ARG A 109 7.07 -3.46 15.23
C ARG A 109 7.93 -2.28 15.66
N MET A 110 8.92 -1.95 14.84
CA MET A 110 9.67 -0.73 15.00
C MET A 110 8.74 0.44 14.61
N LEU A 111 8.49 1.34 15.55
CA LEU A 111 7.75 2.57 15.31
C LEU A 111 8.66 3.75 15.65
N GLU A 112 8.70 4.72 14.74
CA GLU A 112 9.32 5.99 15.07
C GLU A 112 8.32 6.83 15.85
N MET A 113 8.65 7.14 17.11
CA MET A 113 7.74 7.79 18.06
C MET A 113 8.11 9.25 18.33
N GLU A 114 9.03 9.85 17.57
CA GLU A 114 9.40 11.25 17.80
C GLU A 114 8.23 12.20 17.50
N GLY A 115 7.87 13.03 18.48
CA GLY A 115 6.75 13.96 18.39
C GLY A 115 5.35 13.36 18.65
N PHE A 116 5.23 12.03 18.82
CA PHE A 116 3.96 11.40 19.17
C PHE A 116 3.60 11.74 20.62
N ARG A 117 2.53 12.52 20.81
CA ARG A 117 2.03 12.92 22.13
C ARG A 117 1.28 11.78 22.86
N GLY A 118 1.03 10.68 22.15
CA GLY A 118 0.50 9.45 22.72
C GLY A 118 -0.04 8.55 21.62
N LEU A 119 0.67 7.46 21.34
CA LEU A 119 0.21 6.42 20.43
C LEU A 119 -1.03 5.75 21.02
N LEU A 120 -2.09 5.64 20.23
CA LEU A 120 -3.32 4.94 20.60
C LEU A 120 -3.47 3.70 19.73
N LEU A 121 -3.60 2.54 20.37
CA LEU A 121 -3.98 1.31 19.72
C LEU A 121 -5.48 1.16 19.82
N ALA A 122 -6.17 1.00 18.70
CA ALA A 122 -7.60 0.76 18.69
C ALA A 122 -7.96 -0.59 18.09
N LYS A 123 -8.99 -1.22 18.66
CA LYS A 123 -9.50 -2.51 18.22
C LYS A 123 -11.01 -2.57 18.46
N LYS A 124 -11.70 -3.34 17.61
CA LYS A 124 -13.12 -3.66 17.82
C LYS A 124 -13.21 -4.93 18.68
N ILE A 125 -13.80 -4.82 19.86
CA ILE A 125 -14.01 -5.91 20.83
C ILE A 125 -15.51 -5.93 21.16
N ASP A 126 -16.14 -7.10 21.01
CA ASP A 126 -17.58 -7.29 21.24
C ASP A 126 -18.48 -6.25 20.53
N GLY A 127 -18.11 -5.93 19.28
CA GLY A 127 -18.85 -4.99 18.45
C GLY A 127 -18.58 -3.51 18.76
N GLN A 128 -17.83 -3.18 19.82
CA GLN A 128 -17.52 -1.81 20.23
C GLN A 128 -16.05 -1.46 19.95
N TRP A 129 -15.81 -0.20 19.55
CA TRP A 129 -14.45 0.31 19.45
C TRP A 129 -13.90 0.57 20.84
N GLN A 130 -12.71 0.04 21.08
CA GLN A 130 -11.95 0.26 22.30
C GLN A 130 -10.54 0.70 21.94
N TYR A 131 -9.86 1.39 22.86
CA TYR A 131 -8.49 1.84 22.65
C TYR A 131 -7.62 1.70 23.90
N GLN A 132 -6.32 1.52 23.68
CA GLN A 132 -5.28 1.55 24.70
C GLN A 132 -4.28 2.64 24.33
N ARG A 133 -3.86 3.44 25.31
CA ARG A 133 -2.75 4.39 25.14
C ARG A 133 -1.43 3.68 25.40
N VAL A 134 -0.51 3.76 24.45
CA VAL A 134 0.87 3.29 24.58
C VAL A 134 1.73 4.51 24.92
N LEU A 135 2.33 4.48 26.10
CA LEU A 135 3.23 5.53 26.54
C LEU A 135 4.65 5.23 26.06
N PRO A 136 5.47 6.23 25.70
CA PRO A 136 6.85 6.02 25.31
C PRO A 136 7.70 5.27 26.35
N SER A 137 7.34 5.37 27.63
CA SER A 137 7.99 4.64 28.72
C SER A 137 7.64 3.15 28.76
N HIS A 138 6.63 2.72 28.03
CA HIS A 138 6.11 1.35 27.98
C HIS A 138 5.93 0.94 26.52
N LEU A 139 7.02 0.52 25.89
CA LEU A 139 7.03 0.05 24.50
C LEU A 139 6.48 -1.38 24.35
N THR A 140 5.60 -1.81 25.26
CA THR A 140 4.88 -3.08 25.16
C THR A 140 3.39 -2.80 25.25
N ALA A 141 2.65 -3.18 24.21
CA ALA A 141 1.21 -3.13 24.19
C ALA A 141 0.63 -4.54 24.25
N VAL A 142 -0.43 -4.71 25.06
CA VAL A 142 -1.05 -6.02 25.29
C VAL A 142 -2.45 -5.98 24.70
N LEU A 143 -2.71 -6.80 23.68
CA LEU A 143 -4.00 -6.95 23.02
C LEU A 143 -4.95 -7.81 23.86
N ASP A 144 -5.30 -7.31 25.04
CA ASP A 144 -6.26 -7.91 25.96
C ASP A 144 -7.30 -6.87 26.37
N SER A 145 -8.57 -7.28 26.43
CA SER A 145 -9.72 -6.48 26.85
C SER A 145 -9.47 -5.70 28.15
N ALA A 146 -8.70 -6.27 29.09
CA ALA A 146 -8.38 -5.62 30.36
C ALA A 146 -7.58 -4.30 30.22
N HIS A 147 -6.88 -4.10 29.10
CA HIS A 147 -6.03 -2.93 28.86
C HIS A 147 -6.67 -1.92 27.91
N PHE A 148 -7.85 -2.24 27.37
CA PHE A 148 -8.57 -1.41 26.41
C PHE A 148 -9.73 -0.70 27.10
N HIS A 149 -9.89 0.59 26.79
CA HIS A 149 -10.99 1.42 27.25
C HIS A 149 -12.02 1.60 26.14
N PRO A 150 -13.32 1.48 26.43
CA PRO A 150 -14.36 1.71 25.43
C PRO A 150 -14.34 3.16 24.94
N ASP A 151 -14.45 3.36 23.62
CA ASP A 151 -14.61 4.69 23.03
C ASP A 151 -16.07 5.15 23.15
N THR A 152 -16.35 5.94 24.18
CA THR A 152 -17.67 6.55 24.40
C THR A 152 -17.90 7.79 23.53
N SER A 153 -16.84 8.36 22.96
CA SER A 153 -16.87 9.63 22.21
C SER A 153 -17.04 9.46 20.70
N GLY A 154 -16.93 8.22 20.20
CA GLY A 154 -16.92 7.90 18.78
C GLY A 154 -15.76 8.52 18.00
N ARG A 155 -14.70 9.00 18.67
CA ARG A 155 -13.51 9.58 18.02
C ARG A 155 -12.70 8.51 17.31
N VAL A 156 -12.59 7.31 17.87
CA VAL A 156 -11.88 6.17 17.27
C VAL A 156 -12.60 5.71 16.02
N ALA A 157 -13.92 5.56 16.08
CA ALA A 157 -14.73 5.14 14.94
C ALA A 157 -14.57 6.11 13.76
N ARG A 158 -14.56 7.42 14.02
CA ARG A 158 -14.35 8.46 13.00
C ARG A 158 -12.93 8.42 12.42
N ALA A 159 -11.92 8.25 13.27
CA ALA A 159 -10.53 8.14 12.84
C ALA A 159 -10.32 6.94 11.90
N VAL A 160 -10.86 5.77 12.27
CA VAL A 160 -10.81 4.55 11.44
C VAL A 160 -11.59 4.74 10.14
N TRP A 161 -12.75 5.42 10.18
CA TRP A 161 -13.50 5.70 8.96
C TRP A 161 -12.76 6.63 7.99
N GLY A 162 -12.11 7.67 8.51
CA GLY A 162 -11.28 8.55 7.68
C GLY A 162 -10.15 7.80 6.97
N TYR A 163 -9.58 6.81 7.66
CA TYR A 163 -8.54 5.95 7.12
C TYR A 163 -9.03 4.96 6.05
N PHE A 164 -10.31 4.57 6.05
CA PHE A 164 -10.86 3.65 5.05
C PHE A 164 -10.69 4.16 3.60
N GLY A 165 -10.75 5.48 3.39
CA GLY A 165 -10.48 6.06 2.06
C GLY A 165 -9.06 5.82 1.59
N VAL A 166 -8.08 5.96 2.50
CA VAL A 166 -6.66 5.66 2.24
C VAL A 166 -6.49 4.17 1.93
N GLU A 167 -7.12 3.30 2.72
CA GLU A 167 -7.08 1.85 2.50
C GLU A 167 -7.64 1.46 1.13
N LEU A 168 -8.80 2.00 0.76
CA LEU A 168 -9.43 1.79 -0.55
C LEU A 168 -8.55 2.26 -1.70
N SER A 169 -7.91 3.43 -1.55
CA SER A 169 -6.95 3.97 -2.51
C SER A 169 -5.76 3.01 -2.72
N ILE A 170 -5.20 2.47 -1.64
CA ILE A 170 -4.11 1.50 -1.74
C ILE A 170 -4.54 0.23 -2.48
N TYR A 171 -5.71 -0.32 -2.13
CA TYR A 171 -6.28 -1.50 -2.80
C TYR A 171 -6.51 -1.28 -4.29
N LEU A 172 -7.06 -0.13 -4.66
CA LEU A 172 -7.32 0.19 -6.06
C LEU A 172 -6.01 0.36 -6.84
N SER A 173 -5.00 0.99 -6.25
CA SER A 173 -3.67 1.09 -6.87
C SER A 173 -3.03 -0.29 -7.07
N GLU A 174 -3.12 -1.21 -6.11
CA GLU A 174 -2.66 -2.60 -6.31
C GLU A 174 -3.40 -3.32 -7.43
N LEU A 175 -4.73 -3.16 -7.50
CA LEU A 175 -5.54 -3.74 -8.56
C LEU A 175 -5.11 -3.23 -9.94
N LEU A 176 -4.78 -1.93 -10.06
CA LEU A 176 -4.27 -1.35 -11.29
C LEU A 176 -2.89 -1.90 -11.67
N THR A 177 -1.97 -2.07 -10.72
CA THR A 177 -0.67 -2.70 -10.99
C THR A 177 -0.83 -4.16 -11.42
N LEU A 178 -1.70 -4.93 -10.76
CA LEU A 178 -1.99 -6.31 -11.15
C LEU A 178 -2.60 -6.38 -12.56
N ALA A 179 -3.51 -5.46 -12.90
CA ALA A 179 -4.04 -5.35 -14.25
C ALA A 179 -2.96 -5.01 -15.27
N ALA A 180 -2.05 -4.09 -14.95
CA ALA A 180 -0.92 -3.73 -15.80
C ALA A 180 0.04 -4.92 -16.00
N LEU A 181 0.37 -5.66 -14.93
CA LEU A 181 1.17 -6.88 -15.00
C LEU A 181 0.50 -7.96 -15.85
N PHE A 182 -0.79 -8.18 -15.65
CA PHE A 182 -1.55 -9.14 -16.44
C PHE A 182 -1.52 -8.79 -17.93
N LEU A 183 -1.76 -7.51 -18.27
CA LEU A 183 -1.68 -7.03 -19.65
C LEU A 183 -0.26 -7.15 -20.21
N LEU A 184 0.76 -6.82 -19.42
CA LEU A 184 2.16 -6.93 -19.82
C LEU A 184 2.51 -8.39 -20.20
N VAL A 185 2.18 -9.35 -19.33
CA VAL A 185 2.46 -10.78 -19.55
C VAL A 185 1.64 -11.32 -20.73
N TYR A 186 0.35 -11.00 -20.80
CA TYR A 186 -0.51 -11.45 -21.88
C TYR A 186 -0.09 -10.90 -23.25
N ARG A 187 0.45 -9.68 -23.29
CA ARG A 187 0.85 -8.99 -24.53
C ARG A 187 2.32 -9.21 -24.92
N LEU A 188 3.11 -9.83 -24.05
CA LEU A 188 4.51 -10.20 -24.28
C LEU A 188 4.71 -10.93 -25.62
N PRO A 189 3.88 -11.94 -26.00
CA PRO A 189 4.04 -12.61 -27.29
C PRO A 189 3.73 -11.72 -28.50
N ALA A 190 2.85 -10.72 -28.36
CA ALA A 190 2.44 -9.85 -29.47
C ALA A 190 3.49 -8.79 -29.80
N ALA A 191 4.25 -8.31 -28.80
CA ALA A 191 5.32 -7.33 -29.00
C ALA A 191 6.52 -7.92 -29.78
N PHE A 192 6.75 -9.23 -29.69
CA PHE A 192 7.90 -9.93 -30.30
C PHE A 192 7.54 -10.85 -31.48
N ARG A 193 6.25 -10.94 -31.87
CA ARG A 193 5.90 -11.61 -33.13
C ARG A 193 6.57 -10.85 -34.28
N LYS A 194 7.42 -11.56 -35.03
CA LYS A 194 7.95 -11.06 -36.31
C LYS A 194 6.75 -10.57 -37.15
N GLN A 195 6.78 -9.31 -37.55
CA GLN A 195 5.98 -8.87 -38.69
C GLN A 195 6.33 -9.83 -39.83
N PRO A 196 5.36 -10.45 -40.53
CA PRO A 196 5.69 -11.13 -41.76
C PRO A 196 6.36 -10.09 -42.65
N ASP A 197 7.63 -10.33 -43.01
CA ASP A 197 8.29 -9.58 -44.05
C ASP A 197 7.34 -9.56 -45.24
N ILE A 198 7.00 -8.38 -45.75
CA ILE A 198 6.32 -8.25 -47.03
C ILE A 198 7.43 -8.14 -48.08
N PRO A 199 7.74 -9.21 -48.85
CA PRO A 199 8.43 -9.02 -50.11
C PRO A 199 7.48 -9.44 -51.24
N TYR A 200 6.71 -8.51 -51.78
CA TYR A 200 6.22 -8.64 -53.15
C TYR A 200 6.21 -7.28 -53.84
N ILE A 201 7.41 -6.74 -54.08
CA ILE A 201 7.59 -5.93 -55.28
C ILE A 201 7.67 -6.95 -56.42
N ASN A 202 6.53 -7.22 -57.06
CA ASN A 202 6.52 -7.90 -58.34
C ASN A 202 7.24 -7.01 -59.34
N VAL A 203 8.41 -7.47 -59.77
CA VAL A 203 9.09 -7.02 -60.97
C VAL A 203 8.14 -7.27 -62.13
N VAL A 204 7.55 -6.23 -62.70
CA VAL A 204 7.01 -6.28 -64.06
C VAL A 204 8.03 -5.58 -64.94
N LEU A 205 8.86 -6.41 -65.58
CA LEU A 205 9.63 -6.05 -66.75
C LEU A 205 8.66 -5.82 -67.91
N THR A 206 8.55 -4.58 -68.37
CA THR A 206 8.15 -4.23 -69.75
C THR A 206 8.90 -2.99 -70.17
#